data_AF-A0A7Y2UD03-F1
#
_entry.id   AF-A0A7Y2UD03-F1
#
_cell.length_a   1.000
_cell.length_b   1.000
_cell.length_c   1.000
_cell.angle_alpha   90.00
_cell.angle_beta   90.00
_cell.angle_gamma   90.00
#
_symmetry.space_group_name_H-M   'P 1'
#
loop_
_entity.id
_entity.type
_entity.pdbx_description
1 polymer ?
#
loop_
_entity_poly.entity_id
_entity_poly.type
_entity_poly.pdbx_seq_one_letter_code
_entity_poly.pdbx_strand_id
1 'polypeptide(L)'
;MKQSNRSVFSAGILVLLAILFISLTILSSLFLKGVRFDLTKNGLYTLNQGTLNILENMDEPVNLYLYFSEDVSRELPQFRSYARWAGEMLEEFANHSSGKLKLHLVNPVPFSPEEDEAAAYGLQGVPVGSTGDTLYFGLVGTNSLDGLQVMPFLQPEKEKFLEYDLAKIVNSLSHPVQRKVGLISGLNMQPGYDPATQSMREAWVVHQQFSQLFELQDIATDAAELPQDLELLILAHPKDLSDSLLYQVDQFVLRGGRLLVFMDPLAEADLGGDPNDPMARMNAGGSSSLEPLLEAWG
;
A
#
# COMPACT_ATOMS: atom_id res chain seq x y z
N MET A 1 -52.68 -56.04 16.64
CA MET A 1 -52.97 -54.85 15.81
C MET A 1 -51.76 -53.92 15.78
N LYS A 2 -51.22 -53.65 14.58
CA LYS A 2 -50.47 -52.46 14.12
C LYS A 2 -49.45 -51.78 15.07
N GLN A 3 -48.21 -52.29 15.09
CA GLN A 3 -47.02 -51.48 15.42
C GLN A 3 -46.09 -51.25 14.22
N SER A 4 -46.30 -51.98 13.11
CA SER A 4 -45.42 -51.99 11.93
C SER A 4 -45.41 -50.70 11.09
N ASN A 5 -46.42 -49.84 11.17
CA ASN A 5 -46.50 -48.65 10.30
C ASN A 5 -45.72 -47.45 10.84
N ARG A 6 -45.38 -47.42 12.15
CA ARG A 6 -44.61 -46.32 12.74
C ARG A 6 -43.12 -46.43 12.43
N SER A 7 -42.56 -47.65 12.39
CA SER A 7 -41.14 -47.88 12.10
C SER A 7 -40.75 -47.58 10.65
N VAL A 8 -41.64 -47.89 9.69
CA VAL A 8 -41.42 -47.61 8.27
C VAL A 8 -41.51 -46.11 7.99
N PHE A 9 -42.46 -45.40 8.61
CA PHE A 9 -42.54 -43.93 8.53
C PHE A 9 -41.31 -43.26 9.15
N SER A 10 -40.85 -43.73 10.32
CA SER A 10 -39.63 -43.19 10.93
C SER A 10 -38.38 -43.48 10.10
N ALA A 11 -38.28 -44.65 9.47
CA ALA A 11 -37.16 -44.99 8.58
C ALA A 11 -37.17 -44.13 7.30
N GLY A 12 -38.34 -43.91 6.70
CA GLY A 12 -38.48 -43.04 5.53
C GLY A 12 -38.12 -41.57 5.83
N ILE A 13 -38.51 -41.07 7.00
CA ILE A 13 -38.12 -39.72 7.47
C ILE A 13 -36.61 -39.63 7.67
N LEU A 14 -35.97 -40.63 8.27
CA LEU A 14 -34.52 -40.65 8.45
C LEU A 14 -33.77 -40.63 7.12
N VAL A 15 -34.23 -41.39 6.12
CA VAL A 15 -33.66 -41.40 4.77
C VAL A 15 -33.82 -40.03 4.11
N LEU A 16 -35.01 -39.41 4.22
CA LEU A 16 -35.25 -38.06 3.69
C LEU A 16 -34.36 -37.00 4.35
N LEU A 17 -34.18 -37.06 5.67
CA LEU A 17 -33.27 -36.16 6.39
C LEU A 17 -31.81 -36.36 5.98
N ALA A 18 -31.38 -37.60 5.77
CA ALA A 18 -30.03 -37.90 5.29
C ALA A 18 -29.81 -37.34 3.87
N ILE A 19 -30.78 -37.51 2.97
CA ILE A 19 -30.72 -36.96 1.61
C ILE A 19 -30.71 -35.43 1.65
N LEU A 20 -31.56 -34.81 2.48
CA LEU A 20 -31.61 -33.36 2.64
C LEU A 20 -30.27 -32.82 3.19
N PHE A 21 -29.69 -33.49 4.19
CA PHE A 21 -28.41 -33.11 4.77
C PHE A 21 -27.26 -33.18 3.75
N ILE A 22 -27.16 -34.27 3.00
CA ILE A 22 -26.16 -34.43 1.93
C ILE A 22 -26.37 -33.36 0.86
N SER A 23 -27.61 -33.14 0.43
CA SER A 23 -27.94 -32.12 -0.58
C SER A 23 -27.55 -30.73 -0.09
N LEU A 24 -27.89 -30.36 1.15
CA LEU A 24 -27.52 -29.08 1.76
C LEU A 24 -26.00 -28.92 1.87
N THR A 25 -25.28 -29.99 2.20
CA THR A 25 -23.81 -29.96 2.31
C THR A 25 -23.18 -29.73 0.94
N ILE A 26 -23.66 -30.42 -0.10
CA ILE A 26 -23.19 -30.22 -1.47
C ILE A 26 -23.53 -28.80 -1.95
N LEU A 27 -24.77 -28.35 -1.76
CA LEU A 27 -25.21 -27.00 -2.16
C LEU A 27 -24.38 -25.94 -1.43
N SER A 28 -24.21 -26.06 -0.12
CA SER A 28 -23.35 -25.19 0.68
C SER A 28 -21.93 -25.15 0.13
N SER A 29 -21.34 -26.32 -0.17
CA SER A 29 -19.97 -26.40 -0.70
C SER A 29 -19.79 -25.81 -2.10
N LEU A 30 -20.87 -25.68 -2.88
CA LEU A 30 -20.85 -25.07 -4.22
C LEU A 30 -21.11 -23.56 -4.17
N PHE A 31 -22.06 -23.11 -3.35
CA PHE A 31 -22.47 -21.71 -3.29
C PHE A 31 -21.68 -20.86 -2.29
N LEU A 32 -21.12 -21.46 -1.24
CA LEU A 32 -20.31 -20.75 -0.23
C LEU A 32 -18.81 -20.93 -0.45
N LYS A 33 -18.40 -21.55 -1.57
CA LYS A 33 -16.99 -21.70 -1.92
C LYS A 33 -16.39 -20.33 -2.21
N GLY A 34 -15.41 -19.92 -1.41
CA GLY A 34 -14.74 -18.62 -1.53
C GLY A 34 -15.44 -17.47 -0.81
N VAL A 35 -16.60 -17.68 -0.18
CA VAL A 35 -17.24 -16.64 0.64
C VAL A 35 -16.59 -16.64 2.03
N ARG A 36 -15.60 -15.77 2.24
CA ARG A 36 -15.02 -15.50 3.57
C ARG A 36 -15.67 -14.25 4.16
N PHE A 37 -16.40 -14.42 5.25
CA PHE A 37 -16.87 -13.30 6.05
C PHE A 37 -15.80 -12.96 7.09
N ASP A 38 -15.19 -11.80 6.94
CA ASP A 38 -14.29 -11.29 7.96
C ASP A 38 -15.12 -10.64 9.09
N LEU A 39 -15.10 -11.29 10.25
CA LEU A 39 -15.77 -10.83 11.46
C LEU A 39 -14.82 -10.05 12.39
N THR A 40 -13.60 -9.77 11.96
CA THR A 40 -12.69 -8.93 12.74
C THR A 40 -13.17 -7.49 12.72
N LYS A 41 -12.95 -6.80 13.84
CA LYS A 41 -13.37 -5.40 14.02
C LYS A 41 -12.85 -4.45 12.93
N ASN A 42 -11.73 -4.80 12.29
CA ASN A 42 -11.04 -3.94 11.33
C ASN A 42 -10.92 -4.54 9.92
N GLY A 43 -11.59 -5.67 9.62
CA GLY A 43 -11.47 -6.27 8.29
C GLY A 43 -10.05 -6.78 7.97
N LEU A 44 -9.30 -7.30 8.97
CA LEU A 44 -7.89 -7.71 8.85
C LEU A 44 -7.62 -8.85 7.84
N TYR A 45 -8.66 -9.52 7.39
CA TYR A 45 -8.65 -10.65 6.46
C TYR A 45 -9.43 -10.36 5.18
N THR A 46 -9.79 -9.10 4.92
CA THR A 46 -10.37 -8.65 3.65
C THR A 46 -9.47 -7.57 3.05
N LEU A 47 -9.16 -7.69 1.76
CA LEU A 47 -8.40 -6.65 1.07
C LEU A 47 -9.19 -5.35 1.04
N ASN A 48 -8.51 -4.24 1.31
CA ASN A 48 -9.13 -2.93 1.19
C ASN A 48 -9.38 -2.58 -0.29
N GLN A 49 -10.29 -1.63 -0.53
CA GLN A 49 -10.70 -1.26 -1.89
C GLN A 49 -9.53 -0.71 -2.73
N GLY A 50 -8.56 -0.03 -2.11
CA GLY A 50 -7.37 0.47 -2.80
C GLY A 50 -6.50 -0.67 -3.32
N THR A 51 -6.26 -1.68 -2.48
CA THR A 51 -5.53 -2.91 -2.85
C THR A 51 -6.22 -3.63 -4.00
N LEU A 52 -7.54 -3.82 -3.93
CA LEU A 52 -8.32 -4.43 -5.01
C LEU A 52 -8.17 -3.67 -6.32
N ASN A 53 -8.29 -2.33 -6.29
CA ASN A 53 -8.12 -1.50 -7.48
C ASN A 53 -6.70 -1.65 -8.08
N ILE A 54 -5.66 -1.75 -7.25
CA ILE A 54 -4.28 -1.98 -7.73
C ILE A 54 -4.18 -3.33 -8.43
N LEU A 55 -4.75 -4.38 -7.85
CA LEU A 55 -4.69 -5.75 -8.38
C LEU A 55 -5.48 -5.91 -9.68
N GLU A 56 -6.63 -5.24 -9.80
CA GLU A 56 -7.47 -5.27 -11.01
C GLU A 56 -6.85 -4.50 -12.17
N ASN A 57 -6.13 -3.40 -11.89
CA ASN A 57 -5.57 -2.49 -12.88
C ASN A 57 -4.06 -2.69 -13.13
N MET A 58 -3.49 -3.84 -12.78
CA MET A 58 -2.07 -4.13 -13.04
C MET A 58 -1.74 -4.04 -14.55
N ASP A 59 -0.79 -3.23 -14.98
CA ASP A 59 -0.39 -3.16 -16.40
C ASP A 59 0.49 -4.36 -16.79
N GLU A 60 1.48 -4.68 -15.96
CA GLU A 60 2.44 -5.77 -16.14
C GLU A 60 2.25 -6.92 -15.13
N PRO A 61 2.61 -8.18 -15.49
CA PRO A 61 2.57 -9.28 -14.55
C PRO A 61 3.72 -9.19 -13.54
N VAL A 62 3.45 -9.66 -12.32
CA VAL A 62 4.34 -9.61 -11.15
C VAL A 62 4.54 -11.02 -10.59
N ASN A 63 5.79 -11.40 -10.31
CA ASN A 63 6.10 -12.63 -9.57
C ASN A 63 6.54 -12.26 -8.16
N LEU A 64 5.89 -12.85 -7.16
CA LEU A 64 6.24 -12.72 -5.75
C LEU A 64 6.80 -14.04 -5.23
N TYR A 65 8.00 -14.01 -4.65
CA TYR A 65 8.68 -15.15 -4.04
C TYR A 65 8.72 -14.94 -2.53
N LEU A 66 7.91 -15.70 -1.80
CA LEU A 66 7.92 -15.73 -0.34
C LEU A 66 8.93 -16.78 0.12
N TYR A 67 10.05 -16.31 0.66
CA TYR A 67 11.06 -17.17 1.26
C TYR A 67 10.74 -17.38 2.73
N PHE A 68 10.62 -18.64 3.17
CA PHE A 68 10.40 -18.98 4.58
C PHE A 68 11.08 -20.30 4.96
N SER A 69 11.97 -20.26 5.96
CA SER A 69 12.65 -21.47 6.45
C SER A 69 11.71 -22.33 7.33
N GLU A 70 11.01 -23.27 6.70
CA GLU A 70 10.00 -24.13 7.33
C GLU A 70 10.57 -25.01 8.45
N ASP A 71 11.78 -25.55 8.26
CA ASP A 71 12.42 -26.47 9.20
C ASP A 71 13.03 -25.76 10.40
N VAL A 72 13.66 -24.61 10.18
CA VAL A 72 14.28 -23.78 11.22
C VAL A 72 13.21 -23.15 12.13
N SER A 73 12.03 -22.86 11.59
CA SER A 73 10.94 -22.21 12.34
C SER A 73 10.12 -23.13 13.25
N ARG A 74 10.44 -24.44 13.35
CA ARG A 74 9.64 -25.42 14.12
C ARG A 74 9.41 -25.02 15.58
N GLU A 75 10.44 -24.48 16.23
CA GLU A 75 10.40 -24.02 17.62
C GLU A 75 10.05 -22.52 17.75
N LEU A 76 9.56 -21.90 16.66
CA LEU A 76 9.23 -20.47 16.59
C LEU A 76 7.76 -20.28 16.19
N PRO A 77 6.78 -20.57 17.09
CA PRO A 77 5.36 -20.55 16.75
C PRO A 77 4.84 -19.20 16.25
N GLN A 78 5.40 -18.09 16.75
CA GLN A 78 5.03 -16.74 16.32
C GLN A 78 5.34 -16.54 14.84
N PHE A 79 6.55 -16.90 14.40
CA PHE A 79 6.97 -16.80 13.01
C PHE A 79 6.17 -17.74 12.10
N ARG A 80 5.89 -18.97 12.52
CA ARG A 80 5.05 -19.89 11.73
C ARG A 80 3.61 -19.40 11.55
N SER A 81 3.05 -18.81 12.59
CA SER A 81 1.69 -18.24 12.52
C SER A 81 1.66 -17.05 11.57
N TYR A 82 2.66 -16.16 11.67
CA TYR A 82 2.76 -14.98 10.81
C TYR A 82 3.10 -15.36 9.35
N ALA A 83 3.96 -16.34 9.10
CA ALA A 83 4.26 -16.84 7.76
C ALA A 83 3.04 -17.43 7.06
N ARG A 84 2.22 -18.20 7.79
CA ARG A 84 0.94 -18.68 7.25
C ARG A 84 0.02 -17.54 6.89
N TRP A 85 -0.11 -16.54 7.77
CA TRP A 85 -0.94 -15.37 7.52
C TRP A 85 -0.46 -14.57 6.31
N ALA A 86 0.84 -14.30 6.21
CA ALA A 86 1.45 -13.60 5.08
C ALA A 86 1.25 -14.38 3.77
N GLY A 87 1.41 -15.72 3.80
CA GLY A 87 1.12 -16.60 2.67
C GLY A 87 -0.35 -16.53 2.24
N GLU A 88 -1.30 -16.63 3.17
CA GLU A 88 -2.73 -16.49 2.89
C GLU A 88 -3.08 -15.12 2.30
N MET A 89 -2.46 -14.04 2.79
CA MET A 89 -2.65 -12.69 2.23
C MET A 89 -2.12 -12.59 0.80
N LEU A 90 -0.92 -13.12 0.53
CA LEU A 90 -0.34 -13.13 -0.81
C LEU A 90 -1.14 -13.99 -1.80
N GLU A 91 -1.71 -15.10 -1.33
CA GLU A 91 -2.64 -15.90 -2.13
C GLU A 91 -3.90 -15.11 -2.48
N GLU A 92 -4.44 -14.33 -1.55
CA GLU A 92 -5.60 -13.45 -1.81
C GLU A 92 -5.26 -12.39 -2.86
N PHE A 93 -4.08 -11.78 -2.78
CA PHE A 93 -3.58 -10.86 -3.80
C PHE A 93 -3.51 -11.54 -5.17
N ALA A 94 -2.97 -12.77 -5.23
CA ALA A 94 -2.89 -13.53 -6.47
C ALA A 94 -4.29 -13.84 -7.04
N ASN A 95 -5.24 -14.23 -6.20
CA ASN A 95 -6.62 -14.55 -6.60
C ASN A 95 -7.35 -13.34 -7.20
N HIS A 96 -7.08 -12.13 -6.70
CA HIS A 96 -7.68 -10.89 -7.18
C HIS A 96 -6.94 -10.21 -8.34
N SER A 97 -5.80 -10.76 -8.76
CA SER A 97 -4.95 -10.17 -9.82
C SER A 97 -5.29 -10.57 -11.27
N SER A 98 -6.38 -11.33 -11.48
CA SER A 98 -6.73 -11.90 -12.79
C SER A 98 -5.58 -12.70 -13.44
N GLY A 99 -4.73 -13.35 -12.63
CA GLY A 99 -3.59 -14.16 -13.08
C GLY A 99 -2.33 -13.37 -13.45
N LYS A 100 -2.33 -12.04 -13.25
CA LYS A 100 -1.14 -11.19 -13.46
C LYS A 100 -0.15 -11.28 -12.30
N LEU A 101 -0.60 -11.63 -11.10
CA LEU A 101 0.28 -11.88 -9.95
C LEU A 101 0.47 -13.38 -9.75
N LYS A 102 1.72 -13.83 -9.67
CA LYS A 102 2.10 -15.22 -9.39
C LYS A 102 2.85 -15.30 -8.07
N LEU A 103 2.36 -16.13 -7.16
CA LEU A 103 3.03 -16.41 -5.89
C LEU A 103 3.86 -17.69 -5.99
N HIS A 104 5.09 -17.60 -5.52
CA HIS A 104 6.03 -18.71 -5.37
C HIS A 104 6.42 -18.83 -3.90
N LEU A 105 6.20 -20.01 -3.31
CA LEU A 105 6.65 -20.32 -1.96
C LEU A 105 8.02 -21.00 -2.05
N VAL A 106 9.01 -20.46 -1.36
CA VAL A 106 10.39 -20.95 -1.40
C VAL A 106 10.87 -21.28 0.00
N ASN A 107 11.37 -22.50 0.21
CA ASN A 107 11.98 -22.92 1.46
C ASN A 107 13.51 -22.96 1.28
N PRO A 108 14.25 -21.93 1.73
CA PRO A 108 15.71 -21.90 1.64
C PRO A 108 16.29 -22.83 2.70
N VAL A 109 16.52 -24.09 2.33
CA VAL A 109 17.16 -25.07 3.21
C VAL A 109 18.67 -24.85 3.25
N PRO A 110 19.38 -25.14 4.34
CA PRO A 110 20.82 -24.90 4.43
C PRO A 110 21.62 -25.59 3.31
N PHE A 111 22.59 -24.88 2.75
CA PHE A 111 23.47 -25.28 1.64
C PHE A 111 22.72 -25.61 0.34
N SER A 112 21.58 -24.95 0.08
CA SER A 112 20.79 -25.12 -1.14
C SER A 112 20.92 -23.95 -2.11
N PRO A 113 20.65 -24.17 -3.41
CA PRO A 113 20.54 -23.09 -4.37
C PRO A 113 19.51 -22.01 -3.95
N GLU A 114 18.43 -22.40 -3.29
CA GLU A 114 17.39 -21.48 -2.82
C GLU A 114 17.89 -20.57 -1.68
N GLU A 115 18.80 -21.06 -0.82
CA GLU A 115 19.47 -20.23 0.19
C GLU A 115 20.45 -19.24 -0.46
N ASP A 116 21.25 -19.70 -1.42
CA ASP A 116 22.17 -18.84 -2.17
C ASP A 116 21.40 -17.74 -2.93
N GLU A 117 20.27 -18.08 -3.52
CA GLU A 117 19.38 -17.13 -4.21
C GLU A 117 18.76 -16.11 -3.22
N ALA A 118 18.27 -16.56 -2.07
CA ALA A 118 17.74 -15.68 -1.02
C ALA A 118 18.78 -14.63 -0.60
N ALA A 119 20.02 -15.08 -0.36
CA ALA A 119 21.13 -14.18 -0.02
C ALA A 119 21.48 -13.23 -1.17
N ALA A 120 21.46 -13.71 -2.42
CA ALA A 120 21.75 -12.89 -3.60
C ALA A 120 20.72 -11.76 -3.82
N TYR A 121 19.44 -12.00 -3.53
CA TYR A 121 18.41 -10.95 -3.54
C TYR A 121 18.52 -9.97 -2.35
N GLY A 122 19.41 -10.24 -1.39
CA GLY A 122 19.59 -9.38 -0.21
C GLY A 122 18.58 -9.65 0.91
N LEU A 123 17.98 -10.85 0.96
CA LEU A 123 17.17 -11.24 2.11
C LEU A 123 18.03 -11.37 3.36
N GLN A 124 17.49 -10.95 4.50
CA GLN A 124 18.21 -10.96 5.76
C GLN A 124 17.98 -12.30 6.48
N GLY A 125 19.04 -13.08 6.63
CA GLY A 125 19.08 -14.22 7.52
C GLY A 125 19.17 -13.79 8.99
N VAL A 126 18.26 -14.29 9.84
CA VAL A 126 18.27 -14.04 11.28
C VAL A 126 18.76 -15.29 12.01
N PRO A 127 19.88 -15.24 12.75
CA PRO A 127 20.32 -16.37 13.55
C PRO A 127 19.31 -16.68 14.66
N VAL A 128 18.90 -17.95 14.75
CA VAL A 128 17.95 -18.43 15.75
C VAL A 128 18.45 -19.70 16.43
N GLY A 129 17.89 -19.97 17.61
CA GLY A 129 18.26 -21.13 18.41
C GLY A 129 19.69 -21.05 18.98
N SER A 130 20.11 -22.13 19.62
CA SER A 130 21.44 -22.27 20.22
C SER A 130 22.50 -22.80 19.25
N THR A 131 22.06 -23.41 18.14
CA THR A 131 22.88 -23.93 17.03
C THR A 131 23.33 -22.82 16.07
N GLY A 132 22.67 -21.65 16.11
CA GLY A 132 22.93 -20.54 15.19
C GLY A 132 22.36 -20.78 13.80
N ASP A 133 21.31 -21.60 13.68
CA ASP A 133 20.62 -21.82 12.41
C ASP A 133 20.05 -20.51 11.88
N THR A 134 20.08 -20.32 10.57
CA THR A 134 19.63 -19.06 9.95
C THR A 134 18.18 -19.17 9.52
N LEU A 135 17.33 -18.30 10.06
CA LEU A 135 15.94 -18.13 9.66
C LEU A 135 15.87 -17.09 8.54
N TYR A 136 15.41 -17.50 7.35
CA TYR A 136 14.95 -16.59 6.32
C TYR A 136 13.43 -16.45 6.39
N PHE A 137 12.96 -15.22 6.35
CA PHE A 137 11.54 -14.92 6.19
C PHE A 137 11.38 -13.60 5.45
N GLY A 138 11.42 -13.63 4.12
CA GLY A 138 11.51 -12.45 3.27
C GLY A 138 10.63 -12.56 2.03
N LEU A 139 10.44 -11.44 1.33
CA LEU A 139 9.68 -11.40 0.09
C LEU A 139 10.50 -10.73 -1.01
N VAL A 140 10.54 -11.36 -2.17
CA VAL A 140 11.13 -10.80 -3.39
C VAL A 140 10.04 -10.64 -4.43
N GLY A 141 9.92 -9.46 -5.02
CA GLY A 141 9.00 -9.18 -6.11
C GLY A 141 9.75 -8.80 -7.38
N THR A 142 9.31 -9.34 -8.52
CA THR A 142 9.86 -9.06 -9.85
C THR A 142 8.77 -8.79 -10.86
N ASN A 143 9.08 -8.06 -11.94
CA ASN A 143 8.20 -7.93 -13.11
C ASN A 143 8.87 -8.47 -14.39
N SER A 144 8.20 -8.31 -15.54
CA SER A 144 8.72 -8.80 -16.83
C SER A 144 9.87 -7.97 -17.43
N LEU A 145 10.18 -6.84 -16.81
CA LEU A 145 11.29 -5.97 -17.19
C LEU A 145 12.48 -6.33 -16.28
N ASP A 146 13.06 -5.34 -15.60
CA ASP A 146 14.13 -5.52 -14.63
C ASP A 146 13.74 -5.00 -13.23
N GLY A 147 12.43 -4.83 -12.98
CA GLY A 147 11.91 -4.35 -11.72
C GLY A 147 12.15 -5.36 -10.61
N LEU A 148 12.78 -4.92 -9.52
CA LEU A 148 13.06 -5.71 -8.32
C LEU A 148 12.61 -4.93 -7.08
N GLN A 149 11.81 -5.57 -6.24
CA GLN A 149 11.44 -5.06 -4.92
C GLN A 149 11.72 -6.13 -3.88
N VAL A 150 12.33 -5.75 -2.76
CA VAL A 150 12.75 -6.69 -1.73
C VAL A 150 12.26 -6.21 -0.38
N MET A 151 11.57 -7.10 0.34
CA MET A 151 11.32 -6.98 1.77
C MET A 151 12.30 -7.94 2.47
N PRO A 152 13.44 -7.43 3.01
CA PRO A 152 14.52 -8.28 3.48
C PRO A 152 14.10 -9.24 4.59
N PHE A 153 13.16 -8.81 5.44
CA PHE A 153 12.61 -9.61 6.51
C PHE A 153 11.18 -9.18 6.88
N LEU A 154 10.25 -10.13 6.93
CA LEU A 154 8.87 -9.95 7.37
C LEU A 154 8.82 -10.01 8.90
N GLN A 155 8.53 -8.87 9.52
CA GLN A 155 8.50 -8.71 10.97
C GLN A 155 7.07 -8.90 11.49
N PRO A 156 6.79 -9.87 12.40
CA PRO A 156 5.48 -10.05 13.00
C PRO A 156 4.90 -8.76 13.62
N GLU A 157 5.75 -7.88 14.15
CA GLU A 157 5.35 -6.61 14.75
C GLU A 157 4.73 -5.64 13.74
N LYS A 158 5.00 -5.83 12.45
CA LYS A 158 4.48 -5.03 11.33
C LYS A 158 3.30 -5.67 10.62
N GLU A 159 2.69 -6.72 11.18
CA GLU A 159 1.52 -7.43 10.61
C GLU A 159 0.45 -6.46 10.09
N LYS A 160 0.10 -5.44 10.88
CA LYS A 160 -0.95 -4.46 10.52
C LYS A 160 -0.64 -3.62 9.28
N PHE A 161 0.62 -3.54 8.87
CA PHE A 161 1.06 -2.77 7.71
C PHE A 161 1.34 -3.66 6.49
N LEU A 162 1.33 -4.98 6.64
CA LEU A 162 1.75 -5.89 5.57
C LEU A 162 0.93 -5.67 4.29
N GLU A 163 -0.40 -5.54 4.40
CA GLU A 163 -1.23 -5.33 3.20
C GLU A 163 -0.80 -4.09 2.42
N TYR A 164 -0.54 -2.98 3.11
CA TYR A 164 -0.07 -1.74 2.49
C TYR A 164 1.30 -1.93 1.83
N ASP A 165 2.25 -2.54 2.53
CA ASP A 165 3.60 -2.77 2.02
C ASP A 165 3.58 -3.70 0.78
N LEU A 166 2.74 -4.74 0.80
CA LEU A 166 2.53 -5.63 -0.35
C LEU A 166 1.87 -4.89 -1.52
N ALA A 167 0.81 -4.12 -1.27
CA ALA A 167 0.13 -3.35 -2.30
C ALA A 167 1.08 -2.35 -2.98
N LYS A 168 1.96 -1.73 -2.20
CA LYS A 168 3.01 -0.84 -2.71
C LYS A 168 4.03 -1.56 -3.58
N ILE A 169 4.55 -2.71 -3.14
CA ILE A 169 5.46 -3.54 -3.93
C ILE A 169 4.81 -3.92 -5.25
N VAL A 170 3.57 -4.42 -5.22
CA VAL A 170 2.83 -4.83 -6.41
C VAL A 170 2.58 -3.64 -7.32
N ASN A 171 2.13 -2.50 -6.79
CA ASN A 171 1.89 -1.30 -7.59
C ASN A 171 3.16 -0.81 -8.30
N SER A 172 4.29 -0.77 -7.59
CA SER A 172 5.57 -0.35 -8.16
C SER A 172 6.07 -1.29 -9.26
N LEU A 173 5.79 -2.59 -9.15
CA LEU A 173 6.21 -3.59 -10.13
C LEU A 173 5.26 -3.68 -11.32
N SER A 174 3.96 -3.52 -11.09
CA SER A 174 2.93 -3.60 -12.14
C SER A 174 2.77 -2.31 -12.93
N HIS A 175 3.20 -1.17 -12.41
CA HIS A 175 3.18 0.14 -13.08
C HIS A 175 4.60 0.73 -13.13
N PRO A 176 5.48 0.25 -14.04
CA PRO A 176 6.87 0.69 -14.09
C PRO A 176 7.05 2.17 -14.48
N VAL A 177 6.06 2.77 -15.14
CA VAL A 177 6.04 4.22 -15.41
C VAL A 177 5.32 4.92 -14.27
N GLN A 178 6.09 5.62 -13.44
CA GLN A 178 5.52 6.42 -12.35
C GLN A 178 4.73 7.61 -12.90
N ARG A 179 3.61 7.91 -12.25
CA ARG A 179 2.81 9.09 -12.57
C ARG A 179 3.56 10.35 -12.14
N LYS A 180 3.53 11.38 -12.97
CA LYS A 180 4.16 12.67 -12.69
C LYS A 180 3.22 13.55 -11.88
N VAL A 181 3.68 13.95 -10.70
CA VAL A 181 2.91 14.73 -9.73
C VAL A 181 3.65 16.02 -9.44
N GLY A 182 3.02 17.16 -9.73
CA GLY A 182 3.55 18.47 -9.33
C GLY A 182 3.14 18.78 -7.90
N LEU A 183 4.06 19.29 -7.08
CA LEU A 183 3.78 19.81 -5.74
C LEU A 183 4.18 21.27 -5.68
N ILE A 184 3.19 22.15 -5.48
CA ILE A 184 3.42 23.54 -5.10
C ILE A 184 3.06 23.65 -3.63
N SER A 185 4.00 24.12 -2.82
CA SER A 185 3.74 24.34 -1.40
C SER A 185 4.25 25.68 -0.92
N GLY A 186 3.41 26.39 -0.16
CA GLY A 186 3.83 27.53 0.65
C GLY A 186 4.55 27.11 1.95
N LEU A 187 4.66 25.79 2.20
CA LEU A 187 5.34 25.22 3.36
C LEU A 187 6.65 24.56 2.94
N ASN A 188 7.58 24.53 3.89
CA ASN A 188 8.87 23.85 3.72
C ASN A 188 8.71 22.33 3.95
N MET A 189 8.05 21.63 3.02
CA MET A 189 7.75 20.18 3.11
C MET A 189 8.88 19.30 2.54
N GLN A 190 9.63 19.83 1.58
CA GLN A 190 10.74 19.20 0.87
C GLN A 190 12.04 19.26 1.68
N PRO A 191 13.00 18.34 1.53
CA PRO A 191 14.25 18.42 2.27
C PRO A 191 15.01 19.70 1.90
N GLY A 192 15.70 20.30 2.86
CA GLY A 192 16.41 21.55 2.58
C GLY A 192 17.31 22.00 3.72
N TYR A 193 18.26 22.86 3.40
CA TYR A 193 19.11 23.46 4.41
C TYR A 193 18.36 24.56 5.16
N ASP A 194 18.40 24.52 6.48
CA ASP A 194 17.89 25.57 7.35
C ASP A 194 19.07 26.45 7.84
N PRO A 195 19.19 27.70 7.35
CA PRO A 195 20.25 28.61 7.76
C PRO A 195 20.20 29.00 9.25
N ALA A 196 19.02 28.98 9.88
CA ALA A 196 18.86 29.38 11.27
C ALA A 196 19.40 28.32 12.24
N THR A 197 19.20 27.05 11.91
CA THR A 197 19.69 25.91 12.70
C THR A 197 21.01 25.33 12.18
N GLN A 198 21.51 25.83 11.04
CA GLN A 198 22.68 25.32 10.32
C GLN A 198 22.61 23.81 10.06
N SER A 199 21.40 23.30 9.82
CA SER A 199 21.14 21.87 9.72
C SER A 199 20.36 21.53 8.46
N MET A 200 20.45 20.28 8.03
CA MET A 200 19.59 19.75 6.97
C MET A 200 18.26 19.36 7.58
N ARG A 201 17.19 20.03 7.16
CA ARG A 201 15.82 19.69 7.51
C ARG A 201 15.37 18.50 6.68
N GLU A 202 14.80 17.51 7.36
CA GLU A 202 14.21 16.34 6.71
C GLU A 202 12.91 16.70 6.00
N ALA A 203 12.64 15.98 4.91
CA ALA A 203 11.36 16.07 4.22
C ALA A 203 10.23 15.56 5.14
N TRP A 204 9.04 16.11 4.98
CA TRP A 204 7.86 15.61 5.68
C TRP A 204 7.55 14.18 5.25
N VAL A 205 6.99 13.38 6.16
CA VAL A 205 6.63 11.98 5.90
C VAL A 205 5.74 11.85 4.66
N VAL A 206 4.78 12.77 4.47
CA VAL A 206 3.93 12.78 3.28
C VAL A 206 4.75 12.97 2.00
N HIS A 207 5.68 13.94 1.96
CA HIS A 207 6.57 14.16 0.81
C HIS A 207 7.41 12.91 0.49
N GLN A 208 7.97 12.27 1.52
CA GLN A 208 8.72 11.01 1.38
C GLN A 208 7.86 9.86 0.83
N GLN A 209 6.61 9.72 1.28
CA GLN A 209 5.73 8.67 0.77
C GLN A 209 5.30 8.91 -0.68
N PHE A 210 5.01 10.17 -1.05
CA PHE A 210 4.66 10.53 -2.42
C PHE A 210 5.82 10.27 -3.39
N SER A 211 7.04 10.69 -3.04
CA SER A 211 8.23 10.45 -3.89
C SER A 211 8.60 8.98 -4.06
N GLN A 212 8.12 8.09 -3.19
CA GLN A 212 8.30 6.64 -3.34
C GLN A 212 7.28 6.00 -4.31
N LEU A 213 6.15 6.67 -4.58
CA LEU A 213 5.06 6.14 -5.40
C LEU A 213 4.95 6.84 -6.76
N PHE A 214 5.43 8.08 -6.84
CA PHE A 214 5.23 8.98 -7.96
C PHE A 214 6.54 9.69 -8.32
N GLU A 215 6.64 10.13 -9.58
CA GLU A 215 7.66 11.09 -9.99
C GLU A 215 7.21 12.47 -9.47
N LEU A 216 7.60 12.78 -8.24
CA LEU A 216 7.23 14.03 -7.57
C LEU A 216 8.14 15.17 -8.03
N GLN A 217 7.54 16.23 -8.56
CA GLN A 217 8.22 17.45 -8.98
C GLN A 217 7.81 18.62 -8.07
N ASP A 218 8.74 19.07 -7.24
CA ASP A 218 8.56 20.28 -6.44
C ASP A 218 8.63 21.52 -7.36
N ILE A 219 7.59 22.37 -7.30
CA ILE A 219 7.42 23.57 -8.13
C ILE A 219 7.35 24.78 -7.20
N ALA A 220 8.18 25.78 -7.46
CA ALA A 220 8.21 27.00 -6.68
C ALA A 220 6.91 27.81 -6.84
N THR A 221 6.51 28.54 -5.80
CA THR A 221 5.30 29.38 -5.80
C THR A 221 5.38 30.58 -6.75
N ASP A 222 6.59 30.95 -7.17
CA ASP A 222 6.90 32.00 -8.15
C ASP A 222 7.22 31.47 -9.56
N ALA A 223 7.02 30.16 -9.80
CA ALA A 223 7.26 29.56 -11.10
C ALA A 223 6.40 30.22 -12.20
N ALA A 224 7.02 30.52 -13.33
CA ALA A 224 6.34 31.16 -14.47
C ALA A 224 5.42 30.19 -15.24
N GLU A 225 5.80 28.91 -15.31
CA GLU A 225 5.11 27.88 -16.09
C GLU A 225 5.06 26.56 -15.32
N LEU A 226 4.00 25.77 -15.58
CA LEU A 226 3.88 24.40 -15.09
C LEU A 226 4.46 23.42 -16.13
N PRO A 227 5.13 22.34 -15.70
CA PRO A 227 5.53 21.24 -16.57
C PRO A 227 4.31 20.67 -17.32
N GLN A 228 4.49 20.36 -18.61
CA GLN A 228 3.37 19.99 -19.50
C GLN A 228 2.90 18.54 -19.35
N ASP A 229 3.71 17.70 -18.73
CA ASP A 229 3.52 16.25 -18.57
C ASP A 229 2.99 15.86 -17.18
N LEU A 230 2.55 16.83 -16.37
CA LEU A 230 1.92 16.55 -15.09
C LEU A 230 0.54 15.91 -15.27
N GLU A 231 0.27 14.86 -14.49
CA GLU A 231 -1.05 14.23 -14.43
C GLU A 231 -1.88 14.71 -13.23
N LEU A 232 -1.19 15.09 -12.16
CA LEU A 232 -1.76 15.58 -10.90
C LEU A 232 -0.96 16.79 -10.42
N LEU A 233 -1.66 17.83 -10.00
CA LEU A 233 -1.09 18.96 -9.30
C LEU A 233 -1.61 19.00 -7.86
N ILE A 234 -0.70 19.12 -6.91
CA ILE A 234 -1.00 19.27 -5.48
C ILE A 234 -0.62 20.68 -5.07
N LEU A 235 -1.59 21.42 -4.52
CA LEU A 235 -1.39 22.72 -3.89
C LEU A 235 -1.50 22.54 -2.37
N ALA A 236 -0.36 22.59 -1.68
CA ALA A 236 -0.30 22.46 -0.23
C ALA A 236 -0.02 23.81 0.42
N HIS A 237 -1.04 24.38 1.08
CA HIS A 237 -1.01 25.73 1.65
C HIS A 237 -0.59 26.79 0.61
N PRO A 238 -1.38 26.98 -0.47
CA PRO A 238 -1.05 27.94 -1.51
C PRO A 238 -1.12 29.36 -0.95
N LYS A 239 0.05 30.01 -0.84
CA LYS A 239 0.20 31.36 -0.33
C LYS A 239 0.99 32.19 -1.32
N ASP A 240 0.55 33.41 -1.56
CA ASP A 240 1.22 34.39 -2.43
C ASP A 240 1.53 33.86 -3.86
N LEU A 241 0.63 33.05 -4.43
CA LEU A 241 0.77 32.59 -5.81
C LEU A 241 0.64 33.76 -6.79
N SER A 242 1.52 33.83 -7.78
CA SER A 242 1.44 34.85 -8.83
C SER A 242 0.20 34.68 -9.71
N ASP A 243 -0.33 35.77 -10.28
CA ASP A 243 -1.46 35.73 -11.25
C ASP A 243 -1.16 34.82 -12.44
N SER A 244 0.11 34.78 -12.88
CA SER A 244 0.57 33.89 -13.95
C SER A 244 0.41 32.43 -13.55
N LEU A 245 0.82 32.07 -12.32
CA LEU A 245 0.71 30.71 -11.83
C LEU A 245 -0.74 30.30 -11.60
N LEU A 246 -1.59 31.20 -11.07
CA LEU A 246 -3.04 30.97 -10.95
C LEU A 246 -3.68 30.67 -12.31
N TYR A 247 -3.32 31.43 -13.35
CA TYR A 247 -3.75 31.15 -14.72
C TYR A 247 -3.27 29.79 -15.20
N GLN A 248 -2.01 29.41 -14.95
CA GLN A 248 -1.50 28.10 -15.34
C GLN A 248 -2.22 26.94 -14.64
N VAL A 249 -2.55 27.09 -13.35
CA VAL A 249 -3.36 26.11 -12.59
C VAL A 249 -4.75 25.98 -13.22
N ASP A 250 -5.40 27.10 -13.57
CA ASP A 250 -6.69 27.08 -14.25
C ASP A 250 -6.62 26.36 -15.60
N GLN A 251 -5.63 26.70 -16.43
CA GLN A 251 -5.40 26.04 -17.71
C GLN A 251 -5.04 24.55 -17.58
N PHE A 252 -4.39 24.15 -16.49
CA PHE A 252 -4.08 22.75 -16.21
C PHE A 252 -5.35 21.93 -15.97
N VAL A 253 -6.27 22.44 -15.15
CA VAL A 253 -7.56 21.77 -14.89
C VAL A 253 -8.46 21.78 -16.12
N LEU A 254 -8.53 22.89 -16.87
CA LEU A 254 -9.31 22.97 -18.11
C LEU A 254 -8.84 21.97 -19.19
N ARG A 255 -7.55 21.60 -19.18
CA ARG A 255 -6.99 20.57 -20.07
C ARG A 255 -7.25 19.14 -19.57
N GLY A 256 -7.95 18.96 -18.44
CA GLY A 256 -8.30 17.67 -17.85
C GLY A 256 -7.32 17.18 -16.78
N GLY A 257 -6.36 18.02 -16.36
CA GLY A 257 -5.49 17.74 -15.23
C GLY A 257 -6.25 17.64 -13.90
N ARG A 258 -5.73 16.85 -12.96
CA ARG A 258 -6.36 16.65 -11.65
C ARG A 258 -5.72 17.56 -10.61
N LEU A 259 -6.52 18.28 -9.85
CA LEU A 259 -6.04 19.21 -8.82
C LEU A 259 -6.44 18.70 -7.43
N LEU A 260 -5.47 18.63 -6.51
CA LEU A 260 -5.70 18.47 -5.08
C LEU A 260 -5.25 19.73 -4.36
N VAL A 261 -6.13 20.27 -3.53
CA VAL A 261 -5.88 21.52 -2.79
C VAL A 261 -6.03 21.26 -1.30
N PHE A 262 -5.01 21.64 -0.53
CA PHE A 262 -5.01 21.66 0.92
C PHE A 262 -4.83 23.10 1.37
N MET A 263 -5.88 23.69 1.93
CA MET A 263 -5.84 25.04 2.50
C MET A 263 -6.08 24.97 4.00
N ASP A 264 -5.43 25.88 4.72
CA ASP A 264 -5.59 26.03 6.16
C ASP A 264 -5.70 27.53 6.49
N PRO A 265 -6.77 27.97 7.17
CA PRO A 265 -6.89 29.35 7.64
C PRO A 265 -5.87 29.70 8.73
N LEU A 266 -5.25 28.72 9.38
CA LEU A 266 -4.23 28.91 10.42
C LEU A 266 -3.25 27.73 10.46
N ALA A 267 -2.37 27.64 9.46
CA ALA A 267 -1.31 26.64 9.42
C ALA A 267 -0.24 26.92 10.49
N GLU A 268 -0.19 26.10 11.54
CA GLU A 268 0.89 26.17 12.56
C GLU A 268 2.28 25.91 11.97
N ALA A 269 2.34 25.15 10.89
CA ALA A 269 3.57 24.85 10.16
C ALA A 269 4.07 26.03 9.31
N ASP A 270 3.20 27.03 9.05
CA ASP A 270 3.61 28.26 8.37
C ASP A 270 4.29 29.18 9.39
N LEU A 271 5.62 29.09 9.42
CA LEU A 271 6.44 29.90 10.31
C LEU A 271 6.48 31.38 9.90
N GLY A 272 6.03 31.71 8.69
CA GLY A 272 5.91 33.05 8.11
C GLY A 272 7.21 33.86 8.04
N GLY A 273 7.19 34.96 7.28
CA GLY A 273 8.12 36.09 7.39
C GLY A 273 9.61 35.78 7.17
N ASP A 274 10.45 36.82 7.28
CA ASP A 274 11.91 36.62 7.35
C ASP A 274 12.25 35.93 8.68
N PRO A 275 12.96 34.78 8.68
CA PRO A 275 13.43 34.12 9.89
C PRO A 275 14.19 35.03 10.87
N ASN A 276 14.81 36.11 10.35
CA ASN A 276 15.59 37.08 11.10
C ASN A 276 14.78 38.30 11.59
N ASP A 277 13.51 38.43 11.21
CA ASP A 277 12.63 39.52 11.64
C ASP A 277 11.38 38.98 12.38
N PRO A 278 11.40 38.96 13.73
CA PRO A 278 10.29 38.49 14.54
C PRO A 278 8.97 39.23 14.31
N MET A 279 9.02 40.52 13.94
CA MET A 279 7.82 41.30 13.64
C MET A 279 7.23 40.91 12.28
N ALA A 280 8.08 40.65 11.29
CA ALA A 280 7.64 40.12 10.00
C ALA A 280 6.98 38.75 10.15
N ARG A 281 7.51 37.86 11.01
CA ARG A 281 6.91 36.55 11.30
C ARG A 281 5.53 36.66 11.95
N MET A 282 5.38 37.57 12.90
CA MET A 282 4.10 37.81 13.57
C MET A 282 3.03 38.39 12.62
N ASN A 283 3.46 39.16 11.61
CA ASN A 283 2.57 39.79 10.63
C ASN A 283 2.34 38.97 9.36
N ALA A 284 3.14 37.93 9.10
CA ALA A 284 3.07 37.15 7.86
C ALA A 284 1.77 36.35 7.70
N GLY A 285 1.00 36.17 8.79
CA GLY A 285 -0.26 35.42 8.80
C GLY A 285 -0.06 33.93 8.54
N GLY A 286 -0.95 33.09 9.08
CA GLY A 286 -0.90 31.63 8.89
C GLY A 286 -1.93 31.10 7.88
N SER A 287 -2.66 31.97 7.19
CA SER A 287 -3.76 31.58 6.29
C SER A 287 -3.29 31.42 4.84
N SER A 288 -3.77 30.40 4.15
CA SER A 288 -3.71 30.28 2.69
C SER A 288 -5.08 30.54 2.05
N SER A 289 -5.09 31.05 0.82
CA SER A 289 -6.31 31.29 0.04
C SER A 289 -6.09 31.07 -1.45
N LEU A 290 -7.11 30.52 -2.11
CA LEU A 290 -7.24 30.46 -3.57
C LEU A 290 -8.49 31.22 -4.04
N GLU A 291 -8.93 32.24 -3.29
CA GLU A 291 -10.16 33.01 -3.56
C GLU A 291 -10.40 33.31 -5.05
N PRO A 292 -9.44 33.86 -5.82
CA PRO A 292 -9.68 34.16 -7.24
C PRO A 292 -10.07 32.94 -8.09
N LEU A 293 -9.54 31.76 -7.76
CA LEU A 293 -9.78 30.52 -8.50
C LEU A 293 -11.04 29.80 -7.98
N LEU A 294 -11.28 29.82 -6.66
CA LEU A 294 -12.47 29.22 -6.06
C LEU A 294 -13.73 30.00 -6.42
N GLU A 295 -13.70 31.33 -6.37
CA GLU A 295 -14.83 32.17 -6.79
C GLU A 295 -15.22 31.92 -8.25
N ALA A 296 -14.25 31.63 -9.12
CA ALA A 296 -14.50 31.32 -10.52
C ALA A 296 -15.15 29.94 -10.72
N TRP A 297 -14.92 28.99 -9.80
CA TRP A 297 -15.32 27.59 -9.96
C TRP A 297 -16.54 27.18 -9.11
N GLY A 298 -16.95 28.01 -8.14
CA GLY A 298 -18.15 27.85 -7.31
C GLY A 298 -17.89 27.16 -5.97
#